data_AF-A0A7V5KXC9-F1
#
_entry.id   AF-A0A7V5KXC9-F1
#
_cell.length_a   1.000
_cell.length_b   1.000
_cell.length_c   1.000
_cell.angle_alpha   90.00
_cell.angle_beta   90.00
_cell.angle_gamma   90.00
#
_symmetry.space_group_name_H-M   'P 1'
#
loop_
_entity.id
_entity.type
_entity.pdbx_description
1 polymer ?
#
loop_
_entity_poly.entity_id
_entity_poly.type
_entity_poly.pdbx_seq_one_letter_code
_entity_poly.pdbx_strand_id
1 'polypeptide(L)'
;MDFKTLFERSWKLFVTHLAALLLSTLVYLAVSVVSLGIMAPVLTAGYMQSLLLLIRDGRKPEIRDLFGQMRLFFPLLGFMIVCGLVIMIGLGLLVVPGIAFAVGLSFFCLYMLPLMTDQGLGL
;
A
#
# COMPACT_ATOMS: atom_id res chain seq x y z
N MET A 1 -10.95 -0.07 -23.50
CA MET A 1 -10.96 -0.83 -22.24
C MET A 1 -12.40 -0.98 -21.82
N ASP A 2 -12.89 -2.19 -21.61
CA ASP A 2 -14.30 -2.39 -21.23
C ASP A 2 -14.43 -2.32 -19.71
N PHE A 3 -14.76 -1.12 -19.20
CA PHE A 3 -14.86 -0.83 -17.77
C PHE A 3 -15.90 -1.71 -17.06
N LYS A 4 -16.97 -2.09 -17.76
CA LYS A 4 -18.03 -2.95 -17.20
C LYS A 4 -17.46 -4.31 -16.81
N THR A 5 -16.72 -4.93 -17.73
CA THR A 5 -16.10 -6.24 -17.48
C THR A 5 -15.07 -6.19 -16.35
N LEU A 6 -14.28 -5.10 -16.27
CA LEU A 6 -13.28 -4.92 -15.22
C LEU A 6 -13.94 -4.79 -13.84
N PHE A 7 -15.02 -4.02 -13.76
CA PHE A 7 -15.79 -3.84 -12.54
C PHE A 7 -16.46 -5.14 -12.10
N GLU A 8 -17.17 -5.84 -12.99
CA GLU A 8 -17.84 -7.10 -12.68
C GLU A 8 -16.85 -8.17 -12.19
N ARG A 9 -15.68 -8.28 -12.85
CA ARG A 9 -14.61 -9.21 -12.45
C ARG A 9 -14.08 -8.86 -11.06
N SER A 10 -13.74 -7.60 -10.82
CA SER A 10 -13.17 -7.14 -9.54
C SER A 10 -14.19 -7.29 -8.41
N TRP A 11 -15.46 -6.98 -8.67
CA TRP A 11 -16.55 -7.15 -7.72
C TRP A 11 -16.75 -8.62 -7.35
N LYS A 12 -16.76 -9.53 -8.34
CA LYS A 12 -16.86 -10.96 -8.10
C LYS A 12 -15.71 -11.47 -7.24
N LEU A 13 -14.47 -11.09 -7.55
CA LEU A 13 -13.29 -11.44 -6.75
C LEU A 13 -13.38 -10.91 -5.32
N PHE A 14 -13.81 -9.65 -5.15
CA PHE A 14 -14.00 -9.02 -3.86
C PHE A 14 -15.00 -9.79 -2.98
N VAL A 15 -16.19 -10.10 -3.51
CA VAL A 15 -17.22 -10.84 -2.76
C VAL A 15 -16.76 -12.27 -2.46
N THR A 16 -16.10 -12.93 -3.42
CA THR A 16 -15.61 -14.31 -3.26
C THR A 16 -14.55 -14.42 -2.16
N HIS A 17 -13.66 -13.43 -2.06
CA HIS A 17 -12.54 -13.43 -1.10
C HIS A 17 -12.71 -12.43 0.04
N LEU A 18 -13.95 -11.98 0.31
CA LEU A 18 -14.25 -10.93 1.28
C LEU A 18 -13.64 -11.21 2.66
N ALA A 19 -13.80 -12.43 3.16
CA ALA A 19 -13.27 -12.82 4.47
C ALA A 19 -11.73 -12.73 4.54
N ALA A 20 -11.04 -13.14 3.48
CA ALA A 20 -9.59 -13.06 3.41
C ALA A 20 -9.10 -11.61 3.32
N LEU A 21 -9.79 -10.79 2.51
CA LEU A 21 -9.50 -9.36 2.39
C LEU A 21 -9.70 -8.62 3.72
N LEU A 22 -10.82 -8.88 4.41
CA LEU A 22 -11.13 -8.27 5.70
C LEU A 22 -10.09 -8.66 6.74
N LEU A 23 -9.73 -9.94 6.81
CA LEU A 23 -8.71 -10.42 7.73
C LEU A 23 -7.33 -9.82 7.43
N SER A 24 -6.93 -9.78 6.15
CA SER A 24 -5.66 -9.15 5.74
C SER A 24 -5.60 -7.67 6.11
N THR A 25 -6.72 -6.94 5.95
CA THR A 25 -6.83 -5.53 6.32
C THR A 25 -6.76 -5.35 7.84
N LEU A 26 -7.37 -6.24 8.61
CA LEU A 26 -7.34 -6.20 10.07
C LEU A 26 -5.93 -6.47 10.61
N VAL A 27 -5.22 -7.44 10.03
CA VAL A 27 -3.81 -7.71 10.38
C VAL A 27 -2.92 -6.53 9.97
N TYR A 28 -3.11 -5.98 8.77
CA TYR A 28 -2.42 -4.77 8.32
C TYR A 28 -2.53 -3.64 9.35
N LEU A 29 -3.77 -3.35 9.78
CA LEU A 29 -4.05 -2.28 10.73
C LEU A 29 -3.46 -2.58 12.10
N ALA A 30 -3.69 -3.79 12.63
CA ALA A 30 -3.17 -4.20 13.94
C ALA A 30 -1.64 -4.08 14.01
N VAL A 31 -0.93 -4.61 13.01
CA VAL A 31 0.55 -4.57 12.97
C VAL A 31 1.04 -3.14 12.77
N SER A 32 0.37 -2.34 11.92
CA SER A 32 0.71 -0.93 11.75
C SER A 32 0.55 -0.14 13.06
N VAL A 33 -0.53 -0.35 13.81
CA VAL A 33 -0.76 0.32 15.10
C VAL A 33 0.25 -0.13 16.16
N VAL A 34 0.45 -1.43 16.31
CA VAL A 34 1.39 -2.00 17.31
C VAL A 34 2.84 -1.55 17.02
N SER A 35 3.21 -1.41 15.76
CA SER A 35 4.53 -0.91 15.35
C SER A 35 4.64 0.61 15.32
N LEU A 36 3.64 1.36 15.80
CA LEU A 36 3.60 2.83 15.74
C LEU A 36 3.78 3.39 14.31
N GLY A 37 3.29 2.65 13.31
CA GLY A 37 3.37 3.01 11.90
C GLY A 37 4.69 2.67 11.22
N ILE A 38 5.71 2.17 11.95
CA ILE A 38 7.03 1.86 11.40
C ILE A 38 6.95 0.79 10.31
N MET A 39 6.10 -0.23 10.49
CA MET A 39 5.91 -1.26 9.46
C MET A 39 4.88 -0.88 8.40
N ALA A 40 4.13 0.22 8.54
CA ALA A 40 3.05 0.55 7.63
C ALA A 40 3.51 0.60 6.16
N PRO A 41 4.64 1.24 5.79
CA PRO A 41 5.06 1.33 4.38
C PRO A 41 5.31 -0.04 3.73
N VAL A 42 5.99 -0.95 4.44
CA VAL A 42 6.31 -2.28 3.90
C VAL A 42 5.09 -3.18 3.85
N LEU A 43 4.18 -3.06 4.83
CA LEU A 43 2.92 -3.78 4.82
C LEU A 43 2.00 -3.28 3.71
N THR A 44 2.01 -1.97 3.39
CA THR A 44 1.26 -1.43 2.25
C THR A 44 1.76 -2.02 0.93
N ALA A 45 3.07 -2.17 0.76
CA ALA A 45 3.65 -2.85 -0.40
C ALA A 45 3.22 -4.33 -0.47
N GLY A 46 3.34 -5.09 0.63
CA GLY A 46 2.88 -6.48 0.69
C GLY A 46 1.38 -6.63 0.41
N TYR A 47 0.57 -5.74 0.97
CA TYR A 47 -0.87 -5.69 0.73
C TYR A 47 -1.21 -5.39 -0.74
N MET A 48 -0.53 -4.43 -1.35
CA MET A 48 -0.71 -4.09 -2.77
C MET A 48 -0.37 -5.29 -3.67
N GLN A 49 0.73 -6.01 -3.37
CA GLN A 49 1.08 -7.21 -4.12
C GLN A 49 0.02 -8.32 -3.98
N SER A 50 -0.53 -8.51 -2.78
CA SER A 50 -1.60 -9.49 -2.55
C SER A 50 -2.85 -9.16 -3.38
N LEU A 51 -3.22 -7.88 -3.47
CA LEU A 51 -4.32 -7.43 -4.32
C LEU A 51 -4.04 -7.61 -5.82
N LEU A 52 -2.82 -7.33 -6.28
CA LEU A 52 -2.43 -7.55 -7.67
C LEU A 52 -2.54 -9.02 -8.07
N LEU A 53 -2.06 -9.93 -7.22
CA LEU A 53 -2.19 -11.39 -7.43
C LEU A 53 -3.65 -11.85 -7.43
N LEU A 54 -4.50 -11.25 -6.60
CA LEU A 54 -5.93 -11.54 -6.61
C LEU A 54 -6.56 -11.11 -7.94
N ILE A 55 -6.27 -9.91 -8.44
CA ILE A 55 -6.87 -9.39 -9.67
C ILE A 55 -6.35 -10.13 -10.91
N ARG A 56 -5.03 -10.37 -10.98
CA ARG A 56 -4.36 -11.02 -12.12
C ARG A 56 -4.66 -12.51 -12.17
N ASP A 57 -4.40 -13.21 -11.08
CA ASP A 57 -4.34 -14.68 -11.04
C ASP A 57 -5.51 -15.31 -10.27
N GLY A 58 -6.37 -14.51 -9.62
CA GLY A 58 -7.44 -15.04 -8.76
C GLY A 58 -6.92 -15.70 -7.49
N ARG A 59 -5.64 -15.48 -7.13
CA ARG A 59 -5.03 -16.07 -5.93
C ARG A 59 -5.67 -15.45 -4.69
N LYS A 60 -6.14 -16.30 -3.78
CA LYS A 60 -6.69 -15.87 -2.49
C LYS A 60 -5.65 -15.08 -1.69
N PRO A 61 -5.98 -13.89 -1.15
CA PRO A 61 -5.08 -13.13 -0.28
C PRO A 61 -4.73 -13.92 0.98
N GLU A 62 -3.44 -13.97 1.32
CA GLU A 62 -2.94 -14.61 2.54
C GLU A 62 -2.29 -13.59 3.48
N ILE A 63 -2.37 -13.84 4.79
CA ILE A 63 -1.72 -12.98 5.80
C ILE A 63 -0.21 -12.88 5.56
N ARG A 64 0.40 -13.98 5.10
CA ARG A 64 1.82 -14.03 4.78
C ARG A 64 2.22 -13.03 3.70
N ASP A 65 1.32 -12.70 2.78
CA ASP A 65 1.63 -11.77 1.68
C ASP A 65 1.91 -10.35 2.19
N LEU A 66 1.32 -9.94 3.32
CA LEU A 66 1.62 -8.65 3.95
C LEU A 66 3.10 -8.50 4.31
N PHE A 67 3.74 -9.60 4.68
CA PHE A 67 5.16 -9.65 5.01
C PHE A 67 6.01 -10.14 3.82
N GLY A 68 5.42 -10.34 2.64
CA GLY A 68 6.12 -10.84 1.46
C GLY A 68 7.17 -9.88 0.90
N GLN A 69 7.07 -8.59 1.23
CA GLN A 69 7.92 -7.52 0.70
C GLN A 69 8.93 -6.97 1.72
N MET A 70 9.32 -7.76 2.73
CA MET A 70 10.27 -7.31 3.78
C MET A 70 11.64 -6.85 3.25
N ARG A 71 12.04 -7.28 2.05
CA ARG A 71 13.24 -6.75 1.37
C ARG A 71 13.18 -5.23 1.17
N LEU A 72 11.98 -4.68 0.98
CA LEU A 72 11.75 -3.26 0.80
C LEU A 72 11.62 -2.47 2.12
N PHE A 73 11.79 -3.12 3.28
CA PHE A 73 11.61 -2.49 4.59
C PHE A 73 12.50 -1.24 4.77
N PHE A 74 13.83 -1.40 4.69
CA PHE A 74 14.74 -0.27 4.91
C PHE A 74 14.57 0.85 3.87
N PRO A 75 14.45 0.55 2.56
CA PRO A 75 14.21 1.61 1.59
C PRO A 75 12.90 2.37 1.82
N LEU A 76 11.79 1.67 2.05
CA LEU A 76 10.48 2.30 2.30
C LEU A 76 10.45 3.05 3.63
N LEU A 77 11.16 2.57 4.66
CA LEU A 77 11.30 3.26 5.94
C LEU A 77 12.08 4.58 5.76
N GLY A 78 13.20 4.55 5.04
CA GLY A 78 13.96 5.76 4.71
C GLY A 78 13.10 6.77 3.94
N PHE A 79 12.35 6.30 2.95
CA PHE A 79 11.40 7.12 2.20
C PHE A 79 10.31 7.72 3.12
N MET A 80 9.73 6.94 4.03
CA MET A 80 8.74 7.41 5.00
C MET A 80 9.30 8.51 5.90
N ILE A 81 10.53 8.35 6.40
CA ILE A 81 11.18 9.34 7.26
C ILE A 81 11.42 10.65 6.50
N VAL A 82 12.00 10.57 5.29
CA VAL A 82 12.26 11.76 4.46
C VAL A 82 10.96 12.48 4.12
N CYS A 83 9.94 11.76 3.66
CA CYS A 83 8.65 12.34 3.35
C CYS A 83 7.97 12.94 4.58
N GLY A 84 8.04 12.26 5.72
CA GLY A 84 7.51 12.74 6.99
C GLY A 84 8.16 14.06 7.41
N LEU A 85 9.49 14.18 7.29
CA LEU A 85 10.21 15.42 7.57
C LEU A 85 9.78 16.56 6.63
N VAL A 86 9.66 16.30 5.33
CA VAL A 86 9.21 17.30 4.35
C VAL A 86 7.79 17.77 4.66
N ILE A 87 6.88 16.85 5.00
CA ILE A 87 5.51 17.20 5.37
C ILE A 87 5.49 18.00 6.67
N MET A 88 6.26 17.62 7.69
CA MET A 88 6.35 18.34 8.96
C MET A 88 6.87 19.77 8.77
N ILE A 89 7.91 19.95 7.96
CA ILE A 89 8.46 21.27 7.62
C ILE A 89 7.43 22.08 6.81
N GLY A 90 6.79 21.44 5.82
CA GLY A 90 5.77 22.07 4.99
C GLY A 90 4.60 22.57 5.83
N LEU A 91 4.06 21.72 6.71
CA LEU A 91 2.97 22.09 7.62
C LEU A 91 3.38 23.19 8.61
N GLY A 92 4.64 23.18 9.08
CA GLY A 92 5.18 24.18 10.00
C GLY A 92 5.39 25.56 9.39
N LEU A 93 5.78 25.65 8.11
CA LEU A 93 6.00 26.92 7.40
C LEU A 93 4.69 27.58 6.98
N LEU A 94 3.86 26.85 6.24
CA LEU A 94 2.55 27.26 5.76
C LEU A 94 1.73 25.97 5.63
N VAL A 95 0.68 25.81 6.41
CA VAL A 95 -0.14 24.57 6.43
C VAL A 95 -0.54 24.10 5.02
N VAL A 96 -0.78 25.04 4.09
CA VAL A 96 -1.16 24.78 2.69
C VAL A 96 -0.11 23.98 1.89
N PRO A 97 1.17 24.39 1.74
CA PRO A 97 2.19 23.57 1.07
C PRO A 97 2.41 22.22 1.72
N GLY A 98 2.28 22.09 3.05
CA GLY A 98 2.32 20.78 3.72
C GLY A 98 1.21 19.83 3.23
N ILE A 99 -0.02 20.33 3.16
CA ILE A 99 -1.16 19.56 2.63
C ILE A 99 -0.98 19.24 1.14
N ALA A 100 -0.56 20.21 0.34
CA ALA A 100 -0.33 20.02 -1.09
C ALA A 100 0.70 18.91 -1.36
N PHE A 101 1.79 18.90 -0.60
CA PHE A 101 2.81 17.86 -0.69
C PHE A 101 2.27 16.49 -0.24
N ALA A 102 1.51 16.42 0.86
CA ALA A 102 0.91 15.18 1.32
C ALA A 102 -0.04 14.55 0.28
N VAL A 103 -0.85 15.37 -0.39
CA VAL A 103 -1.75 14.92 -1.48
C VAL A 103 -0.94 14.45 -2.68
N GLY A 104 0.05 15.21 -3.11
CA GLY A 104 0.93 14.84 -4.23
C GLY A 104 1.70 13.53 -3.96
N LEU A 105 2.22 13.38 -2.75
CA LEU A 105 2.89 12.16 -2.29
C LEU A 105 1.93 10.97 -2.27
N SER A 106 0.70 11.16 -1.78
CA SER A 106 -0.32 10.11 -1.77
C SER A 106 -0.60 9.60 -3.18
N PHE A 107 -0.75 10.52 -4.15
CA PHE A 107 -0.92 10.17 -5.56
C PHE A 107 0.30 9.43 -6.11
N PHE A 108 1.51 9.88 -5.80
CA PHE A 108 2.74 9.21 -6.23
C PHE A 108 2.83 7.77 -5.69
N CYS A 109 2.56 7.58 -4.39
CA CYS A 109 2.58 6.26 -3.75
C CYS A 109 1.55 5.29 -4.33
N LEU A 110 0.38 5.77 -4.79
CA LEU A 110 -0.63 4.94 -5.42
C LEU A 110 -0.13 4.23 -6.70
N TYR A 111 0.81 4.83 -7.44
CA TYR A 111 1.40 4.23 -8.63
C TYR A 111 2.75 3.58 -8.36
N MET A 112 3.58 4.19 -7.51
CA MET A 112 4.91 3.69 -7.20
C MET A 112 4.85 2.31 -6.54
N LEU A 113 4.00 2.13 -5.52
CA LEU A 113 3.97 0.88 -4.75
C LEU A 113 3.57 -0.34 -5.61
N PRO A 114 2.49 -0.30 -6.42
CA PRO A 114 2.19 -1.39 -7.35
C PRO A 114 3.34 -1.69 -8.30
N LEU A 115 3.98 -0.64 -8.85
CA LEU A 115 5.03 -0.81 -9.85
C LEU A 115 6.28 -1.47 -9.24
N MET A 116 6.68 -1.04 -8.05
CA MET A 116 7.81 -1.61 -7.32
C MET A 116 7.58 -3.08 -7.01
N THR A 117 6.37 -3.44 -6.56
CA THR A 117 6.06 -4.82 -6.19
C THR A 117 5.89 -5.73 -7.40
N ASP A 118 5.33 -5.22 -8.50
CA ASP A 118 5.11 -5.99 -9.72
C ASP A 118 6.41 -6.27 -10.48
N GLN A 119 7.30 -5.28 -10.58
CA GLN A 119 8.58 -5.41 -11.28
C GLN A 119 9.72 -5.91 -10.38
N GLY A 120 9.44 -6.15 -9.09
CA GLY A 120 10.44 -6.59 -8.13
C GLY A 120 11.58 -5.58 -7.93
N LEU A 121 11.34 -4.30 -8.20
CA LEU A 121 12.31 -3.22 -8.07
C LEU A 121 12.52 -2.86 -6.59
N GLY A 122 13.78 -2.66 -6.20
CA GLY A 122 14.11 -1.87 -5.01
C GLY A 122 13.94 -0.37 -5.31
N LEU A 123 13.79 0.47 -4.29
CA LEU A 123 14.08 1.91 -4.47
C LEU A 123 15.53 2.08 -4.92
#